data_AF-A0A388P5U4-F1
#
_entry.id   AF-A0A388P5U4-F1
#
_cell.length_a   1.000
_cell.length_b   1.000
_cell.length_c   1.000
_cell.angle_alpha   90.00
_cell.angle_beta   90.00
_cell.angle_gamma   90.00
#
_symmetry.space_group_name_H-M   'P 1'
#
loop_
_entity.id
_entity.type
_entity.pdbx_description
1 polymer ?
#
loop_
_entity_poly.entity_id
_entity_poly.type
_entity_poly.pdbx_seq_one_letter_code
_entity_poly.pdbx_strand_id
1 'polypeptide(L)'
;MLQWVPGSDRDVAWNDREDGQFVTRILDVKSGRTRTLPHPFYTFSPDGKTAFAPDFARLDVTRPGYGYATGAERDIWKLKPAPDDIGIWSMDVATGQQRLLFSLAEAAKIPFTGPANLAFKPGAIHWFNHLLCNTDSTRLFFLHRWRNPGDKGSFRTRALTIDVDGGKVHVMDPNGGTSHFVWRDPQHIFAWAWHPSHGERFYVYTDLSDEVTVVGKEAMPNNGHNTYLPNTNNEWVLNDTYPQGKDRLQNPYLYHIPTNRRVPVGAFPAPPAYTGEWRCDTHPSASRSGHQFCFDSAHAGGRQVYVADIAGLLG
;
A
#
# COMPACT_ATOMS: atom_id res chain seq x y z
N MET A 1 -2.57 -10.33 -4.67
CA MET A 1 -3.34 -9.10 -4.97
C MET A 1 -4.64 -9.53 -5.59
N LEU A 2 -5.78 -9.12 -4.99
CA LEU A 2 -7.13 -9.32 -5.50
C LEU A 2 -7.86 -7.99 -5.34
N GLN A 3 -8.52 -7.49 -6.38
CA GLN A 3 -9.24 -6.21 -6.35
C GLN A 3 -10.43 -6.25 -7.30
N TRP A 4 -11.52 -5.54 -6.97
CA TRP A 4 -12.52 -5.17 -7.98
C TRP A 4 -11.92 -4.22 -8.99
N VAL A 5 -12.20 -4.41 -10.28
CA VAL A 5 -11.83 -3.43 -11.31
C VAL A 5 -12.70 -2.18 -11.09
N PRO A 6 -12.11 -0.98 -10.90
CA PRO A 6 -12.87 0.24 -10.70
C PRO A 6 -13.83 0.51 -11.87
N GLY A 7 -15.02 1.03 -11.57
CA GLY A 7 -16.09 1.23 -12.55
C GLY A 7 -16.87 -0.04 -12.93
N SER A 8 -16.44 -1.24 -12.49
CA SER A 8 -17.14 -2.50 -12.75
C SER A 8 -17.90 -3.02 -11.52
N ASP A 9 -19.09 -3.57 -11.77
CA ASP A 9 -19.94 -4.25 -10.77
C ASP A 9 -19.76 -5.77 -10.77
N ARG A 10 -18.89 -6.28 -11.66
CA ARG A 10 -18.76 -7.71 -11.95
C ARG A 10 -17.31 -8.18 -12.09
N ASP A 11 -16.39 -7.29 -12.43
CA ASP A 11 -15.03 -7.70 -12.75
C ASP A 11 -14.15 -7.67 -11.50
N VAL A 12 -13.54 -8.81 -11.19
CA VAL A 12 -12.47 -8.94 -10.20
C VAL A 12 -11.16 -9.29 -10.89
N ALA A 13 -10.06 -8.72 -10.42
CA ALA A 13 -8.73 -8.92 -10.96
C ALA A 13 -7.79 -9.47 -9.90
N TRP A 14 -6.92 -10.40 -10.29
CA TRP A 14 -5.80 -10.88 -9.47
C TRP A 14 -4.59 -11.19 -10.34
N ASN A 15 -3.42 -11.20 -9.72
CA ASN A 15 -2.20 -11.63 -10.41
C ASN A 15 -2.05 -13.15 -10.33
N ASP A 16 -1.56 -13.72 -11.42
CA ASP A 16 -1.35 -15.15 -11.61
C ASP A 16 -0.02 -15.37 -12.35
N ARG A 17 0.32 -16.63 -12.62
CA ARG A 17 1.46 -17.02 -13.43
C ARG A 17 1.02 -17.87 -14.61
N GLU A 18 1.49 -17.50 -15.80
CA GLU A 18 1.26 -18.22 -17.05
C GLU A 18 2.58 -18.28 -17.83
N ASP A 19 3.00 -19.47 -18.24
CA ASP A 19 4.24 -19.70 -18.99
C ASP A 19 5.50 -19.02 -18.40
N GLY A 20 5.60 -19.03 -17.06
CA GLY A 20 6.71 -18.42 -16.33
C GLY A 20 6.64 -16.90 -16.18
N GLN A 21 5.63 -16.24 -16.75
CA GLN A 21 5.41 -14.80 -16.65
C GLN A 21 4.34 -14.47 -15.61
N PHE A 22 4.46 -13.30 -14.98
CA PHE A 22 3.40 -12.75 -14.13
C PHE A 22 2.35 -12.07 -15.01
N VAL A 23 1.10 -12.43 -14.81
CA VAL A 23 -0.04 -11.93 -15.59
C VAL A 23 -1.13 -11.44 -14.65
N THR A 24 -2.12 -10.75 -15.19
CA THR A 24 -3.36 -10.44 -14.47
C THR A 24 -4.52 -11.19 -15.09
N ARG A 25 -5.29 -11.91 -14.27
CA ARG A 25 -6.58 -12.47 -14.64
C ARG A 25 -7.67 -11.46 -14.28
N ILE A 26 -8.61 -11.22 -15.19
CA ILE A 26 -9.83 -10.45 -14.94
C ILE A 26 -11.02 -11.38 -15.19
N LEU A 27 -11.80 -11.62 -14.15
CA LEU A 27 -12.97 -12.49 -14.16
C LEU A 27 -14.24 -11.67 -13.99
N ASP A 28 -15.18 -11.84 -14.91
CA ASP A 28 -16.57 -11.46 -14.69
C ASP A 28 -17.20 -12.51 -13.77
N VAL A 29 -17.49 -12.14 -12.52
CA VAL A 29 -18.03 -13.06 -11.51
C VAL A 29 -19.47 -13.52 -11.79
N LYS A 30 -20.19 -12.87 -12.70
CA LYS A 30 -21.56 -13.24 -13.09
C LYS A 30 -21.55 -14.26 -14.23
N SER A 31 -20.71 -14.04 -15.25
CA SER A 31 -20.67 -14.90 -16.44
C SER A 31 -19.59 -15.99 -16.39
N GLY A 32 -18.61 -15.88 -15.49
CA GLY A 32 -17.46 -16.78 -15.43
C GLY A 32 -16.44 -16.56 -16.54
N ARG A 33 -16.64 -15.55 -17.41
CA ARG A 33 -15.69 -15.21 -18.46
C ARG A 33 -14.41 -14.62 -17.87
N THR A 34 -13.27 -15.12 -18.32
CA THR A 34 -11.95 -14.64 -17.92
C THR A 34 -11.22 -14.05 -19.11
N ARG A 35 -10.53 -12.93 -18.90
CA ARG A 35 -9.49 -12.42 -19.82
C ARG A 35 -8.17 -12.27 -19.08
N THR A 36 -7.07 -12.35 -19.81
CA THR A 36 -5.71 -12.22 -19.28
C THR A 36 -5.09 -10.93 -19.80
N LEU A 37 -4.48 -10.15 -18.91
CA LEU A 37 -3.55 -9.07 -19.28
C LEU A 37 -2.11 -9.59 -19.14
N PRO A 38 -1.20 -9.17 -20.04
CA PRO A 38 0.14 -9.76 -20.15
C PRO A 38 1.10 -9.40 -18.99
N HIS A 39 0.68 -8.52 -18.08
CA HIS A 39 1.51 -8.03 -16.98
C HIS A 39 0.70 -7.96 -15.67
N PRO A 40 1.36 -8.05 -14.51
CA PRO A 40 0.68 -7.97 -13.22
C PRO A 40 0.28 -6.52 -12.89
N PHE A 41 -0.63 -6.36 -11.93
CA PHE A 41 -1.00 -5.06 -11.36
C PHE A 41 -0.75 -5.01 -9.84
N TYR A 42 -0.51 -3.83 -9.30
CA TYR A 42 -0.56 -3.54 -7.86
C TYR A 42 -1.81 -2.74 -7.51
N THR A 43 -2.15 -1.74 -8.32
CA THR A 43 -3.33 -0.91 -8.13
C THR A 43 -3.87 -0.43 -9.46
N PHE A 44 -5.15 -0.09 -9.51
CA PHE A 44 -5.81 0.55 -10.65
C PHE A 44 -6.00 2.04 -10.39
N SER A 45 -6.05 2.85 -11.44
CA SER A 45 -6.66 4.18 -11.39
C SER A 45 -8.15 4.06 -11.05
N PRO A 46 -8.75 5.01 -10.30
CA PRO A 46 -10.19 4.97 -9.98
C PRO A 46 -11.12 4.91 -11.19
N ASP A 47 -10.68 5.41 -12.36
CA ASP A 47 -11.44 5.30 -13.62
C ASP A 47 -11.34 3.91 -14.30
N GLY A 48 -10.53 3.01 -13.74
CA GLY A 48 -10.35 1.63 -14.20
C GLY A 48 -9.53 1.48 -15.48
N LYS A 49 -8.99 2.56 -16.04
CA LYS A 49 -8.32 2.54 -17.36
C LYS A 49 -6.85 2.18 -17.29
N THR A 50 -6.18 2.51 -16.18
CA THR A 50 -4.74 2.29 -16.01
C THR A 50 -4.49 1.40 -14.81
N ALA A 51 -3.60 0.42 -14.97
CA ALA A 51 -3.02 -0.36 -13.87
C ALA A 51 -1.58 0.07 -13.65
N PHE A 52 -1.12 0.03 -12.40
CA PHE A 52 0.26 0.32 -12.04
C PHE A 52 0.86 -0.84 -11.27
N ALA A 53 2.13 -1.14 -11.52
CA ALA A 53 2.84 -2.20 -10.81
C ALA A 53 4.31 -1.81 -10.53
N PRO A 54 4.86 -2.13 -9.35
CA PRO A 54 6.30 -2.19 -9.18
C PRO A 54 6.85 -3.46 -9.85
N ASP A 55 8.18 -3.60 -9.85
CA ASP A 55 8.83 -4.86 -10.19
C ASP A 55 8.61 -5.91 -9.08
N PHE A 56 7.65 -6.83 -9.30
CA PHE A 56 7.33 -7.90 -8.35
C PHE A 56 8.45 -8.93 -8.17
N ALA A 57 9.29 -9.14 -9.17
CA ALA A 57 10.44 -10.04 -9.07
C ALA A 57 11.51 -9.45 -8.14
N ARG A 58 11.80 -8.16 -8.29
CA ARG A 58 12.70 -7.44 -7.41
C ARG A 58 12.17 -7.37 -5.98
N LEU A 59 10.86 -7.13 -5.81
CA LEU A 59 10.22 -7.15 -4.50
C LEU A 59 10.35 -8.50 -3.79
N ASP A 60 10.40 -9.61 -4.54
CA ASP A 60 10.56 -10.94 -3.94
C ASP A 60 11.90 -11.07 -3.20
N VAL A 61 12.94 -10.41 -3.73
CA VAL A 61 14.28 -10.38 -3.15
C VAL A 61 14.42 -9.29 -2.09
N THR A 62 13.93 -8.07 -2.37
CA THR A 62 14.14 -6.91 -1.48
C THR A 62 13.16 -6.85 -0.32
N ARG A 63 11.96 -7.41 -0.50
CA ARG A 63 10.87 -7.43 0.48
C ARG A 63 10.07 -8.74 0.40
N PRO A 64 10.66 -9.89 0.79
CA PRO A 64 9.98 -11.18 0.82
C PRO A 64 8.57 -11.11 1.45
N GLY A 65 7.61 -11.78 0.82
CA GLY A 65 6.18 -11.73 1.16
C GLY A 65 5.38 -10.61 0.47
N TYR A 66 6.03 -9.65 -0.21
CA TYR A 66 5.37 -8.59 -0.99
C TYR A 66 5.60 -8.70 -2.50
N GLY A 67 6.62 -9.46 -2.92
CA GLY A 67 6.87 -9.79 -4.33
C GLY A 67 6.38 -11.17 -4.71
N TYR A 68 6.70 -11.59 -5.93
CA TYR A 68 6.36 -12.91 -6.44
C TYR A 68 7.60 -13.73 -6.73
N ALA A 69 7.63 -14.95 -6.18
CA ALA A 69 8.78 -15.84 -6.25
C ALA A 69 9.15 -16.18 -7.69
N THR A 70 10.34 -15.80 -8.12
CA THR A 70 10.87 -16.13 -9.47
C THR A 70 11.57 -17.48 -9.51
N GLY A 71 11.85 -18.09 -8.36
CA GLY A 71 12.74 -19.24 -8.23
C GLY A 71 14.22 -18.88 -8.22
N ALA A 72 14.56 -17.59 -8.40
CA ALA A 72 15.92 -17.12 -8.24
C ALA A 72 16.33 -17.04 -6.77
N GLU A 73 17.65 -17.05 -6.53
CA GLU A 73 18.20 -16.84 -5.20
C GLU A 73 17.84 -15.45 -4.67
N ARG A 74 17.35 -15.38 -3.43
CA ARG A 74 17.00 -14.14 -2.75
C ARG A 74 18.22 -13.50 -2.06
N ASP A 75 19.24 -13.15 -2.86
CA ASP A 75 20.37 -12.33 -2.40
C ASP A 75 20.26 -10.90 -2.93
N ILE A 76 19.91 -9.98 -2.04
CA ILE A 76 19.74 -8.56 -2.38
C ILE A 76 21.03 -7.94 -2.94
N TRP A 77 22.20 -8.44 -2.54
CA TRP A 77 23.50 -7.86 -2.94
C TRP A 77 23.96 -8.30 -4.33
N LYS A 78 23.27 -9.27 -4.94
CA LYS A 78 23.46 -9.63 -6.35
C LYS A 78 22.66 -8.75 -7.31
N LEU A 79 21.78 -7.89 -6.80
CA LEU A 79 20.97 -7.00 -7.62
C LEU A 79 21.77 -5.78 -8.10
N LYS A 80 21.47 -5.31 -9.32
CA LYS A 80 21.87 -3.98 -9.77
C LYS A 80 21.29 -2.93 -8.78
N PRO A 81 22.09 -1.98 -8.25
CA PRO A 81 21.67 -1.02 -7.22
C PRO A 81 20.43 -0.19 -7.56
N ALA A 82 20.48 0.56 -8.66
CA ALA A 82 19.40 1.42 -9.14
C ALA A 82 19.31 1.32 -10.69
N PRO A 83 18.71 0.24 -11.21
CA PRO A 83 18.52 0.03 -12.65
C PRO A 83 17.58 1.07 -13.29
N ASP A 84 17.84 1.33 -14.57
CA ASP A 84 17.13 2.24 -15.46
C ASP A 84 16.06 1.54 -16.32
N ASP A 85 16.08 0.22 -16.36
CA ASP A 85 15.21 -0.65 -17.16
C ASP A 85 14.06 -1.28 -16.36
N ILE A 86 13.98 -1.01 -15.05
CA ILE A 86 12.87 -1.44 -14.19
C ILE A 86 12.45 -0.32 -13.22
N GLY A 87 11.22 -0.40 -12.73
CA GLY A 87 10.66 0.58 -11.81
C GLY A 87 9.17 0.42 -11.62
N ILE A 88 8.43 1.52 -11.72
CA ILE A 88 6.97 1.53 -11.78
C ILE A 88 6.55 1.44 -13.23
N TRP A 89 5.71 0.47 -13.54
CA TRP A 89 5.08 0.29 -14.84
C TRP A 89 3.65 0.81 -14.78
N SER A 90 3.21 1.42 -15.88
CA SER A 90 1.79 1.71 -16.14
C SER A 90 1.32 0.84 -17.31
N MET A 91 0.12 0.29 -17.20
CA MET A 91 -0.49 -0.60 -18.19
C MET A 91 -1.89 -0.09 -18.52
N ASP A 92 -2.17 0.06 -19.81
CA ASP A 92 -3.53 0.30 -20.30
C ASP A 92 -4.35 -0.99 -20.15
N VAL A 93 -5.46 -0.92 -19.42
CA VAL A 93 -6.28 -2.09 -19.04
C VAL A 93 -7.11 -2.64 -20.21
N ALA A 94 -7.33 -1.84 -21.25
CA ALA A 94 -8.07 -2.28 -22.44
C ALA A 94 -7.18 -3.12 -23.37
N THR A 95 -5.95 -2.67 -23.59
CA THR A 95 -5.01 -3.21 -24.57
C THR A 95 -3.95 -4.13 -23.96
N GLY A 96 -3.66 -3.99 -22.66
CA GLY A 96 -2.54 -4.65 -22.00
C GLY A 96 -1.17 -4.03 -22.32
N GLN A 97 -1.12 -2.93 -23.08
CA GLN A 97 0.14 -2.26 -23.40
C GLN A 97 0.72 -1.62 -22.14
N GLN A 98 1.99 -1.92 -21.85
CA GLN A 98 2.71 -1.32 -20.73
C GLN A 98 3.77 -0.31 -21.18
N ARG A 99 4.11 0.62 -20.29
CA ARG A 99 5.28 1.49 -20.37
C ARG A 99 5.93 1.65 -19.00
N LEU A 100 7.25 1.79 -18.99
CA LEU A 100 7.99 2.17 -17.79
C LEU A 100 7.65 3.64 -17.47
N LEU A 101 6.98 3.86 -16.35
CA LEU A 101 6.53 5.19 -15.91
C LEU A 101 7.66 5.94 -15.19
N PHE A 102 8.36 5.24 -14.30
CA PHE A 102 9.40 5.83 -13.47
C PHE A 102 10.41 4.76 -13.02
N SER A 103 11.67 4.93 -13.39
CA SER A 103 12.74 3.95 -13.11
C SER A 103 13.37 4.14 -11.72
N LEU A 104 14.04 3.09 -11.22
CA LEU A 104 14.82 3.20 -9.98
C LEU A 104 16.02 4.13 -10.14
N ALA A 105 16.63 4.19 -11.32
CA ALA A 105 17.72 5.12 -11.63
C ALA A 105 17.26 6.59 -11.54
N GLU A 106 16.06 6.92 -12.04
CA GLU A 106 15.50 8.26 -11.92
C GLU A 106 15.20 8.62 -10.45
N ALA A 107 14.61 7.70 -9.69
CA ALA A 107 14.40 7.92 -8.26
C ALA A 107 15.72 8.15 -7.52
N ALA A 108 16.77 7.36 -7.79
CA ALA A 108 18.07 7.50 -7.12
C ALA A 108 18.78 8.83 -7.44
N LYS A 109 18.45 9.51 -8.55
CA LYS A 109 18.98 10.84 -8.89
C LYS A 109 18.35 11.96 -8.06
N ILE A 110 17.14 11.76 -7.52
CA ILE A 110 16.49 12.75 -6.67
C ILE A 110 17.21 12.79 -5.32
N PRO A 111 17.78 13.95 -4.91
CA PRO A 111 18.48 14.07 -3.63
C PRO A 111 17.61 13.63 -2.45
N PHE A 112 18.23 12.98 -1.48
CA PHE A 112 17.57 12.68 -0.21
C PHE A 112 17.71 13.88 0.73
N THR A 113 16.58 14.49 1.11
CA THR A 113 16.52 15.71 1.93
C THR A 113 16.13 15.44 3.39
N GLY A 114 15.93 14.17 3.76
CA GLY A 114 15.59 13.77 5.12
C GLY A 114 16.80 13.65 6.06
N PRO A 115 16.64 13.01 7.23
CA PRO A 115 17.71 12.82 8.20
C PRO A 115 18.96 12.15 7.60
N ALA A 116 20.12 12.80 7.70
CA ALA A 116 21.34 12.37 7.01
C ALA A 116 21.76 10.91 7.29
N ASN A 117 21.46 10.38 8.49
CA ASN A 117 21.74 8.99 8.86
C ASN A 117 20.87 7.95 8.11
N LEU A 118 19.76 8.38 7.50
CA LEU A 118 18.87 7.54 6.71
C LEU A 118 19.21 7.56 5.21
N ALA A 119 20.01 8.52 4.74
CA ALA A 119 20.34 8.70 3.34
C ALA A 119 20.89 7.41 2.70
N PHE A 120 20.55 7.19 1.43
CA PHE A 120 21.16 6.13 0.65
C PHE A 120 22.62 6.46 0.33
N LYS A 121 23.46 5.43 0.28
CA LYS A 121 24.91 5.51 0.02
C LYS A 121 25.24 4.89 -1.34
N PRO A 122 26.43 5.15 -1.91
CA PRO A 122 26.89 4.42 -3.10
C PRO A 122 26.77 2.90 -2.89
N GLY A 123 26.16 2.22 -3.87
CA GLY A 123 25.88 0.78 -3.81
C GLY A 123 24.58 0.40 -3.08
N ALA A 124 23.76 1.36 -2.64
CA ALA A 124 22.46 1.06 -2.07
C ALA A 124 21.54 0.34 -3.07
N ILE A 125 20.84 -0.69 -2.61
CA ILE A 125 19.86 -1.41 -3.43
C ILE A 125 18.50 -0.75 -3.24
N HIS A 126 17.93 -0.21 -4.32
CA HIS A 126 16.67 0.53 -4.32
C HIS A 126 15.50 -0.32 -4.79
N TRP A 127 14.27 -0.07 -4.34
CA TRP A 127 13.05 -0.65 -4.92
C TRP A 127 11.84 0.24 -4.65
N PHE A 128 10.79 0.06 -5.44
CA PHE A 128 9.47 0.65 -5.16
C PHE A 128 8.59 -0.37 -4.46
N ASN A 129 7.73 0.11 -3.57
CA ASN A 129 6.79 -0.73 -2.85
C ASN A 129 5.53 0.09 -2.56
N HIS A 130 4.36 -0.57 -2.49
CA HIS A 130 3.09 0.01 -2.11
C HIS A 130 2.68 1.22 -2.95
N LEU A 131 1.84 0.98 -3.96
CA LEU A 131 1.38 1.99 -4.91
C LEU A 131 -0.12 2.25 -4.66
N LEU A 132 -0.56 3.51 -4.80
CA LEU A 132 -1.98 3.87 -4.81
C LEU A 132 -2.21 5.11 -5.68
N CYS A 133 -3.13 5.01 -6.64
CA CYS A 133 -3.54 6.14 -7.46
C CYS A 133 -4.54 7.02 -6.67
N ASN A 134 -4.44 8.34 -6.83
CA ASN A 134 -5.32 9.29 -6.15
C ASN A 134 -6.75 9.22 -6.69
N THR A 135 -7.68 9.88 -6.00
CA THR A 135 -9.12 9.69 -6.20
C THR A 135 -9.65 10.16 -7.55
N ASP A 136 -8.89 10.96 -8.31
CA ASP A 136 -9.26 11.47 -9.63
C ASP A 136 -8.37 10.95 -10.78
N SER A 137 -7.54 9.95 -10.51
CA SER A 137 -6.68 9.29 -11.51
C SER A 137 -5.56 10.17 -12.10
N THR A 138 -5.14 11.22 -11.40
CA THR A 138 -4.10 12.15 -11.89
C THR A 138 -2.73 11.96 -11.23
N ARG A 139 -2.69 11.48 -9.99
CA ARG A 139 -1.47 11.30 -9.20
C ARG A 139 -1.32 9.86 -8.74
N LEU A 140 -0.07 9.41 -8.60
CA LEU A 140 0.28 8.11 -8.07
C LEU A 140 1.20 8.30 -6.87
N PHE A 141 0.80 7.78 -5.71
CA PHE A 141 1.67 7.66 -4.54
C PHE A 141 2.42 6.34 -4.58
N PHE A 142 3.68 6.35 -4.15
CA PHE A 142 4.46 5.13 -3.93
C PHE A 142 5.57 5.31 -2.89
N LEU A 143 5.99 4.19 -2.28
CA LEU A 143 7.16 4.19 -1.41
C LEU A 143 8.42 3.84 -2.21
N HIS A 144 9.44 4.68 -2.08
CA HIS A 144 10.79 4.38 -2.53
C HIS A 144 11.61 3.94 -1.32
N ARG A 145 12.16 2.73 -1.41
CA ARG A 145 12.86 2.07 -0.31
C ARG A 145 14.26 1.64 -0.72
N TRP A 146 15.17 1.58 0.24
CA TRP A 146 16.53 1.13 0.00
C TRP A 146 17.17 0.43 1.19
N ARG A 147 18.23 -0.30 0.89
CA ARG A 147 19.18 -0.85 1.87
C ARG A 147 20.60 -0.45 1.44
N ASN A 148 21.38 0.09 2.37
CA ASN A 148 22.78 0.47 2.14
C ASN A 148 23.71 -0.72 2.35
N PRO A 149 24.85 -0.77 1.65
CA PRO A 149 25.87 -1.79 1.89
C PRO A 149 26.28 -1.86 3.38
N GLY A 150 26.38 -3.08 3.89
CA GLY A 150 26.73 -3.34 5.29
C GLY A 150 25.56 -3.30 6.29
N ASP A 151 24.36 -2.91 5.85
CA ASP A 151 23.19 -2.99 6.71
C ASP A 151 22.81 -4.45 7.01
N LYS A 152 22.71 -4.76 8.30
CA LYS A 152 22.27 -6.06 8.80
C LYS A 152 20.77 -6.12 9.13
N GLY A 153 20.07 -4.99 9.01
CA GLY A 153 18.71 -4.80 9.52
C GLY A 153 17.70 -4.28 8.49
N SER A 154 16.76 -3.46 8.97
CA SER A 154 15.63 -2.94 8.19
C SER A 154 16.05 -2.02 7.03
N PHE A 155 15.08 -1.75 6.15
CA PHE A 155 15.20 -0.82 5.03
C PHE A 155 14.86 0.62 5.47
N ARG A 156 15.22 1.60 4.64
CA ARG A 156 14.74 2.99 4.77
C ARG A 156 13.66 3.25 3.73
N THR A 157 12.88 4.28 3.97
CA THR A 157 11.76 4.69 3.15
C THR A 157 11.78 6.19 2.97
N ARG A 158 11.41 6.65 1.78
CA ARG A 158 10.78 7.96 1.57
C ARG A 158 9.51 7.74 0.75
N ALA A 159 8.51 8.60 0.93
CA ALA A 159 7.31 8.58 0.11
C ALA A 159 7.43 9.58 -1.03
N LEU A 160 6.94 9.20 -2.21
CA LEU A 160 6.85 10.10 -3.36
C LEU A 160 5.47 10.03 -3.99
N THR A 161 5.16 11.09 -4.72
CA THR A 161 4.04 11.20 -5.63
C THR A 161 4.56 11.57 -7.03
N ILE A 162 3.83 11.20 -8.06
CA ILE A 162 4.13 11.50 -9.48
C ILE A 162 2.81 11.69 -10.24
N ASP A 163 2.81 12.48 -11.30
CA ASP A 163 1.71 12.48 -12.26
C ASP A 163 1.63 11.10 -12.94
N VAL A 164 0.43 10.63 -13.25
CA VAL A 164 0.23 9.32 -13.92
C VAL A 164 0.85 9.26 -15.32
N ASP A 165 1.20 10.41 -15.91
CA ASP A 165 1.93 10.51 -17.18
C ASP A 165 3.46 10.42 -17.01
N GLY A 166 3.98 10.53 -15.79
CA GLY A 166 5.41 10.49 -15.45
C GLY A 166 6.00 11.86 -15.04
N GLY A 167 5.20 12.93 -15.11
CA GLY A 167 5.60 14.27 -14.72
C GLY A 167 5.57 14.55 -13.21
N LYS A 168 6.04 15.73 -12.82
CA LYS A 168 5.90 16.33 -11.46
C LYS A 168 6.15 15.35 -10.30
N VAL A 169 7.30 14.69 -10.32
CA VAL A 169 7.75 13.89 -9.18
C VAL A 169 7.95 14.79 -7.96
N HIS A 170 7.40 14.38 -6.81
CA HIS A 170 7.48 15.13 -5.57
C HIS A 170 7.82 14.20 -4.41
N VAL A 171 8.74 14.63 -3.53
CA VAL A 171 9.08 13.89 -2.30
C VAL A 171 8.15 14.37 -1.19
N MET A 172 7.05 13.66 -1.00
CA MET A 172 6.01 14.03 -0.02
C MET A 172 6.47 13.81 1.43
N ASP A 173 7.19 12.72 1.70
CA ASP A 173 7.76 12.45 3.03
C ASP A 173 9.24 12.06 2.91
N PRO A 174 10.17 12.97 3.20
CA PRO A 174 11.60 12.69 3.21
C PRO A 174 12.07 12.03 4.52
N ASN A 175 11.25 12.04 5.59
CA ASN A 175 11.70 11.66 6.92
C ASN A 175 11.64 10.15 7.17
N GLY A 176 10.70 9.46 6.50
CA GLY A 176 10.58 8.02 6.52
C GLY A 176 9.60 7.50 7.57
N GLY A 177 9.65 6.19 7.83
CA GLY A 177 8.64 5.51 8.66
C GLY A 177 7.28 5.34 7.97
N THR A 178 7.10 5.90 6.76
CA THR A 178 5.87 5.73 5.98
C THR A 178 5.59 4.26 5.68
N SER A 179 4.37 3.81 5.99
CA SER A 179 3.97 2.41 5.78
C SER A 179 2.63 2.28 5.07
N HIS A 180 1.51 2.50 5.76
CA HIS A 180 0.17 2.49 5.17
C HIS A 180 -0.33 3.90 4.92
N PHE A 181 -1.10 4.05 3.87
CA PHE A 181 -1.60 5.32 3.40
C PHE A 181 -2.86 5.13 2.55
N VAL A 182 -3.68 6.17 2.51
CA VAL A 182 -4.85 6.28 1.64
C VAL A 182 -5.01 7.71 1.17
N TRP A 183 -5.45 7.91 -0.06
CA TRP A 183 -5.85 9.24 -0.54
C TRP A 183 -7.21 9.62 0.06
N ARG A 184 -7.30 10.81 0.67
CA ARG A 184 -8.57 11.39 1.13
C ARG A 184 -9.37 11.97 -0.02
N ASP A 185 -8.65 12.68 -0.88
CA ASP A 185 -9.13 13.46 -2.01
C ASP A 185 -7.96 13.58 -3.02
N PRO A 186 -8.08 14.31 -4.14
CA PRO A 186 -7.01 14.37 -5.14
C PRO A 186 -5.68 14.92 -4.63
N GLN A 187 -5.67 15.66 -3.51
CA GLN A 187 -4.51 16.40 -3.02
C GLN A 187 -3.96 15.86 -1.69
N HIS A 188 -4.79 15.24 -0.84
CA HIS A 188 -4.39 14.90 0.52
C HIS A 188 -4.23 13.41 0.75
N ILE A 189 -3.13 13.02 1.42
CA ILE A 189 -2.78 11.64 1.73
C ILE A 189 -2.81 11.46 3.25
N PHE A 190 -3.58 10.48 3.73
CA PHE A 190 -3.60 10.10 5.13
C PHE A 190 -2.73 8.87 5.36
N ALA A 191 -1.61 8.99 6.10
CA ALA A 191 -0.59 7.96 6.21
C ALA A 191 -0.05 7.79 7.64
N TRP A 192 0.33 6.56 8.01
CA TRP A 192 1.24 6.34 9.14
C TRP A 192 2.67 6.65 8.70
N ALA A 193 3.35 7.54 9.42
CA ALA A 193 4.72 7.95 9.12
C ALA A 193 5.45 8.41 10.40
N TRP A 194 6.77 8.65 10.30
CA TRP A 194 7.51 9.38 11.31
C TRP A 194 7.66 10.84 10.87
N HIS A 195 7.39 11.79 11.77
CA HIS A 195 7.64 13.21 11.51
C HIS A 195 8.24 13.91 12.74
N PRO A 196 9.16 14.89 12.58
CA PRO A 196 9.81 15.57 13.70
C PRO A 196 8.85 16.18 14.73
N SER A 197 7.65 16.56 14.31
CA SER A 197 6.66 17.19 15.20
C SER A 197 6.13 16.24 16.29
N HIS A 198 5.86 14.98 15.95
CA HIS A 198 5.11 14.06 16.84
C HIS A 198 5.59 12.60 16.80
N GLY A 199 6.71 12.30 16.14
CA GLY A 199 7.24 10.95 16.03
C GLY A 199 6.41 10.07 15.09
N GLU A 200 6.25 8.79 15.42
CA GLU A 200 5.42 7.86 14.64
C GLU A 200 3.94 8.06 14.93
N ARG A 201 3.20 8.63 13.98
CA ARG A 201 1.76 8.90 14.10
C ARG A 201 1.10 8.80 12.74
N PHE A 202 -0.22 8.90 12.74
CA PHE A 202 -0.97 9.17 11.53
C PHE A 202 -0.95 10.67 11.20
N TYR A 203 -0.70 10.98 9.93
CA TYR A 203 -0.58 12.34 9.40
C TYR A 203 -1.37 12.48 8.10
N VAL A 204 -1.99 13.63 7.91
CA VAL A 204 -2.49 14.06 6.61
C VAL A 204 -1.46 14.98 5.98
N TYR A 205 -0.92 14.56 4.84
CA TYR A 205 -0.01 15.32 4.00
C TYR A 205 -0.79 15.97 2.86
N THR A 206 -0.37 17.16 2.46
CA THR A 206 -0.84 17.82 1.23
C THR A 206 0.21 17.61 0.13
N ASP A 207 -0.16 16.93 -0.96
CA ASP A 207 0.75 16.69 -2.08
C ASP A 207 1.29 18.02 -2.65
N LEU A 208 2.47 18.00 -3.28
CA LEU A 208 3.16 19.16 -3.84
C LEU A 208 3.40 20.31 -2.84
N SER A 209 3.44 20.01 -1.55
CA SER A 209 3.73 20.98 -0.48
C SER A 209 4.44 20.30 0.69
N ASP A 210 4.94 21.12 1.62
CA ASP A 210 5.47 20.65 2.92
C ASP A 210 4.39 20.62 4.02
N GLU A 211 3.12 20.88 3.70
CA GLU A 211 2.06 20.92 4.70
C GLU A 211 1.70 19.52 5.20
N VAL A 212 1.71 19.37 6.52
CA VAL A 212 1.40 18.12 7.20
C VAL A 212 0.73 18.38 8.54
N THR A 213 -0.31 17.60 8.84
CA THR A 213 -1.07 17.70 10.10
C THR A 213 -1.21 16.33 10.75
N VAL A 214 -0.91 16.23 12.06
CA VAL A 214 -1.13 14.99 12.84
C VAL A 214 -2.62 14.76 13.06
N VAL A 215 -3.08 13.51 12.96
CA VAL A 215 -4.48 13.12 13.20
C VAL A 215 -4.52 11.98 14.22
N GLY A 216 -5.49 12.02 15.13
CA GLY A 216 -5.72 10.95 16.10
C GLY A 216 -4.52 10.70 17.02
N LYS A 217 -3.77 11.75 17.41
CA LYS A 217 -2.49 11.65 18.13
C LYS A 217 -2.50 10.65 19.30
N GLU A 218 -3.55 10.67 20.11
CA GLU A 218 -3.75 9.74 21.24
C GLU A 218 -4.80 8.67 20.95
N ALA A 219 -5.76 8.95 20.06
CA ALA A 219 -6.86 8.04 19.73
C ALA A 219 -6.43 6.88 18.79
N MET A 220 -5.44 7.14 17.93
CA MET A 220 -4.87 6.22 16.95
C MET A 220 -3.34 6.08 17.15
N PRO A 221 -2.87 5.62 18.33
CA PRO A 221 -1.45 5.71 18.69
C PRO A 221 -0.58 4.64 18.02
N ASN A 222 -1.17 3.68 17.31
CA ASN A 222 -0.49 2.51 16.77
C ASN A 222 -0.66 2.41 15.26
N ASN A 223 0.36 1.91 14.57
CA ASN A 223 0.31 1.62 13.14
C ASN A 223 -0.79 0.59 12.81
N GLY A 224 -1.39 0.78 11.64
CA GLY A 224 -2.46 -0.03 11.07
C GLY A 224 -2.71 0.36 9.61
N HIS A 225 -3.74 -0.22 9.00
CA HIS A 225 -4.12 -0.08 7.61
C HIS A 225 -5.35 0.82 7.49
N ASN A 226 -5.12 2.14 7.41
CA ASN A 226 -6.19 3.13 7.42
C ASN A 226 -6.84 3.30 6.05
N THR A 227 -8.17 3.41 6.02
CA THR A 227 -8.96 3.75 4.83
C THR A 227 -10.17 4.61 5.21
N TYR A 228 -10.57 5.54 4.34
CA TYR A 228 -11.78 6.34 4.56
C TYR A 228 -13.03 5.51 4.27
N LEU A 229 -14.06 5.65 5.10
CA LEU A 229 -15.35 5.04 4.81
C LEU A 229 -16.07 5.83 3.70
N PRO A 230 -16.52 5.16 2.62
CA PRO A 230 -17.35 5.80 1.60
C PRO A 230 -18.62 6.41 2.20
N ASN A 231 -19.16 7.44 1.55
CA ASN A 231 -20.42 8.10 1.93
C ASN A 231 -20.41 8.76 3.32
N THR A 232 -19.23 9.13 3.84
CA THR A 232 -19.09 9.78 5.15
C THR A 232 -18.41 11.15 5.10
N ASN A 233 -18.33 11.78 3.92
CA ASN A 233 -17.60 13.05 3.71
C ASN A 233 -16.14 13.00 4.23
N ASN A 234 -15.51 11.82 4.20
CA ASN A 234 -14.17 11.57 4.76
C ASN A 234 -14.05 11.84 6.28
N GLU A 235 -15.15 11.83 7.03
CA GLU A 235 -15.15 12.05 8.49
C GLU A 235 -14.85 10.77 9.27
N TRP A 236 -15.15 9.61 8.70
CA TRP A 236 -14.90 8.31 9.31
C TRP A 236 -13.77 7.54 8.62
N VAL A 237 -12.89 6.98 9.44
CA VAL A 237 -11.77 6.15 9.03
C VAL A 237 -11.93 4.77 9.63
N LEU A 238 -11.79 3.74 8.81
CA LEU A 238 -11.59 2.37 9.24
C LEU A 238 -10.10 2.11 9.34
N ASN A 239 -9.67 1.53 10.46
CA ASN A 239 -8.27 1.17 10.68
C ASN A 239 -8.18 -0.09 11.54
N ASP A 240 -6.98 -0.62 11.70
CA ASP A 240 -6.69 -1.74 12.58
C ASP A 240 -5.41 -1.51 13.41
N THR A 241 -4.95 -2.57 14.06
CA THR A 241 -3.65 -2.59 14.72
C THR A 241 -2.97 -3.91 14.39
N TYR A 242 -1.64 -3.88 14.28
CA TYR A 242 -0.84 -5.10 14.41
C TYR A 242 -1.08 -5.81 15.76
N PRO A 243 -0.72 -7.10 15.90
CA PRO A 243 -0.94 -7.85 17.13
C PRO A 243 -0.36 -7.15 18.37
N GLN A 244 -1.21 -6.90 19.38
CA GLN A 244 -0.85 -6.21 20.62
C GLN A 244 -0.92 -7.14 21.84
N GLY A 245 -0.07 -6.86 22.83
CA GLY A 245 -0.12 -7.52 24.14
C GLY A 245 0.22 -9.02 24.11
N LYS A 246 0.03 -9.68 25.25
CA LYS A 246 0.32 -11.12 25.42
C LYS A 246 -0.59 -12.01 24.58
N ASP A 247 -1.84 -11.58 24.41
CA ASP A 247 -2.85 -12.31 23.65
C ASP A 247 -2.79 -12.05 22.14
N ARG A 248 -1.84 -11.20 21.68
CA ARG A 248 -1.61 -10.88 20.27
C ARG A 248 -2.87 -10.42 19.55
N LEU A 249 -3.65 -9.53 20.18
CA LEU A 249 -4.92 -9.05 19.64
C LEU A 249 -4.70 -8.01 18.54
N GLN A 250 -5.28 -8.24 17.38
CA GLN A 250 -5.45 -7.24 16.32
C GLN A 250 -6.82 -6.60 16.48
N ASN A 251 -6.88 -5.27 16.46
CA ASN A 251 -8.10 -4.55 16.81
C ASN A 251 -8.53 -3.67 15.64
N PRO A 252 -9.45 -4.13 14.78
CA PRO A 252 -10.17 -3.26 13.86
C PRO A 252 -11.03 -2.25 14.63
N TYR A 253 -11.02 -0.99 14.19
CA TYR A 253 -11.81 0.08 14.79
C TYR A 253 -12.17 1.15 13.77
N LEU A 254 -13.21 1.91 14.11
CA LEU A 254 -13.56 3.15 13.44
C LEU A 254 -12.99 4.33 14.20
N TYR A 255 -12.59 5.37 13.48
CA TYR A 255 -12.16 6.64 14.03
C TYR A 255 -12.92 7.77 13.34
N HIS A 256 -13.64 8.55 14.14
CA HIS A 256 -14.33 9.75 13.69
C HIS A 256 -13.41 10.95 13.88
N ILE A 257 -12.96 11.53 12.78
CA ILE A 257 -11.99 12.63 12.76
C ILE A 257 -12.54 13.87 13.49
N PRO A 258 -13.76 14.38 13.20
CA PRO A 258 -14.24 15.63 13.78
C PRO A 258 -14.34 15.62 15.31
N THR A 259 -14.71 14.47 15.90
CA THR A 259 -14.88 14.35 17.36
C THR A 259 -13.72 13.63 18.05
N ASN A 260 -12.65 13.29 17.33
CA ASN A 260 -11.51 12.52 17.84
C ASN A 260 -11.94 11.24 18.59
N ARG A 261 -12.96 10.55 18.08
CA ARG A 261 -13.59 9.40 18.74
C ARG A 261 -13.18 8.09 18.07
N ARG A 262 -12.60 7.17 18.85
CA ARG A 262 -12.34 5.79 18.42
C ARG A 262 -13.45 4.85 18.90
N VAL A 263 -13.95 4.02 18.00
CA VAL A 263 -14.97 3.00 18.27
C VAL A 263 -14.40 1.63 17.90
N PRO A 264 -14.06 0.76 18.87
CA PRO A 264 -13.61 -0.60 18.59
C PRO A 264 -14.70 -1.38 17.85
N VAL A 265 -14.32 -2.15 16.83
CA VAL A 265 -15.23 -3.07 16.13
C VAL A 265 -15.01 -4.51 16.57
N GLY A 266 -13.77 -4.90 16.86
CA GLY A 266 -13.47 -6.24 17.31
C GLY A 266 -12.04 -6.37 17.83
N ALA A 267 -11.74 -7.55 18.39
CA ALA A 267 -10.42 -7.94 18.85
C ALA A 267 -10.18 -9.40 18.45
N PHE A 268 -9.24 -9.61 17.54
CA PHE A 268 -9.00 -10.92 16.93
C PHE A 268 -7.58 -11.39 17.28
N PRO A 269 -7.43 -12.53 17.99
CA PRO A 269 -6.13 -13.12 18.24
C PRO A 269 -5.41 -13.44 16.93
N ALA A 270 -4.17 -12.99 16.79
CA ALA A 270 -3.25 -13.51 15.78
C ALA A 270 -2.59 -14.77 16.35
N PRO A 271 -2.83 -15.97 15.79
CA PRO A 271 -2.20 -17.18 16.30
C PRO A 271 -0.68 -17.17 16.09
N PRO A 272 0.15 -17.69 17.02
CA PRO A 272 1.62 -17.64 16.95
C PRO A 272 2.24 -18.12 15.63
N ALA A 273 1.59 -19.07 14.95
CA ALA A 273 2.03 -19.59 13.66
C ALA A 273 2.01 -18.55 12.52
N TYR A 274 1.20 -17.49 12.63
CA TYR A 274 1.10 -16.42 11.64
C TYR A 274 2.03 -15.27 12.03
N THR A 275 3.26 -15.32 11.52
CA THR A 275 4.31 -14.31 11.71
C THR A 275 5.18 -14.18 10.46
N GLY A 276 6.00 -13.13 10.37
CA GLY A 276 6.91 -12.90 9.24
C GLY A 276 6.18 -12.80 7.90
N GLU A 277 6.62 -13.57 6.91
CA GLU A 277 5.99 -13.65 5.58
C GLU A 277 4.60 -14.30 5.63
N TRP A 278 4.31 -15.11 6.66
CA TRP A 278 3.05 -15.85 6.83
C TRP A 278 2.01 -15.10 7.66
N ARG A 279 2.31 -13.89 8.14
CA ARG A 279 1.39 -13.10 8.96
C ARG A 279 0.03 -12.92 8.30
N CYS A 280 -0.99 -12.77 9.14
CA CYS A 280 -2.38 -12.53 8.74
C CYS A 280 -2.81 -11.22 9.38
N ASP A 281 -2.43 -10.12 8.75
CA ASP A 281 -2.80 -8.77 9.16
C ASP A 281 -4.29 -8.55 8.81
N THR A 282 -5.05 -7.81 9.63
CA THR A 282 -6.49 -7.71 9.41
C THR A 282 -6.90 -6.98 8.13
N HIS A 283 -6.10 -6.01 7.67
CA HIS A 283 -6.26 -5.34 6.37
C HIS A 283 -7.72 -4.98 6.04
N PRO A 284 -8.41 -4.24 6.92
CA PRO A 284 -9.83 -3.98 6.75
C PRO A 284 -10.09 -3.17 5.48
N SER A 285 -11.07 -3.61 4.69
CA SER A 285 -11.46 -2.99 3.42
C SER A 285 -12.95 -2.68 3.41
N ALA A 286 -13.29 -1.41 3.27
CA ALA A 286 -14.68 -0.95 3.33
C ALA A 286 -15.50 -1.40 2.12
N SER A 287 -16.77 -1.72 2.37
CA SER A 287 -17.78 -1.89 1.33
C SER A 287 -18.13 -0.55 0.67
N ARG A 288 -18.71 -0.60 -0.54
CA ARG A 288 -19.16 0.60 -1.28
C ARG A 288 -20.21 1.43 -0.54
N SER A 289 -21.04 0.79 0.31
CA SER A 289 -22.02 1.51 1.12
C SER A 289 -21.39 2.23 2.32
N GLY A 290 -20.20 1.82 2.76
CA GLY A 290 -19.60 2.28 4.01
C GLY A 290 -20.17 1.61 5.27
N HIS A 291 -21.16 0.72 5.14
CA HIS A 291 -21.87 0.09 6.26
C HIS A 291 -21.29 -1.25 6.69
N GLN A 292 -20.38 -1.81 5.88
CA GLN A 292 -19.71 -3.08 6.16
C GLN A 292 -18.24 -2.96 5.78
N PHE A 293 -17.41 -3.84 6.33
CA PHE A 293 -16.06 -4.07 5.82
C PHE A 293 -15.70 -5.55 5.86
N CYS A 294 -14.81 -5.95 4.96
CA CYS A 294 -14.15 -7.24 5.05
C CYS A 294 -12.78 -7.13 5.71
N PHE A 295 -12.33 -8.18 6.40
CA PHE A 295 -11.02 -8.24 7.02
C PHE A 295 -10.49 -9.68 7.01
N ASP A 296 -9.17 -9.81 6.91
CA ASP A 296 -8.49 -11.09 7.01
C ASP A 296 -8.29 -11.47 8.48
N SER A 297 -8.47 -12.74 8.83
CA SER A 297 -8.09 -13.19 10.17
C SER A 297 -7.82 -14.69 10.21
N ALA A 298 -6.94 -15.09 11.12
CA ALA A 298 -6.65 -16.50 11.40
C ALA A 298 -7.21 -16.98 12.75
N HIS A 299 -8.03 -16.16 13.42
CA HIS A 299 -8.48 -16.40 14.79
C HIS A 299 -9.30 -17.70 14.96
N ALA A 300 -9.97 -18.19 13.92
CA ALA A 300 -10.81 -19.38 13.96
C ALA A 300 -10.13 -20.64 13.38
N GLY A 301 -8.81 -20.80 13.56
CA GLY A 301 -8.10 -22.03 13.18
C GLY A 301 -7.58 -22.10 11.74
N GLY A 302 -7.61 -20.98 11.01
CA GLY A 302 -7.11 -20.87 9.64
C GLY A 302 -7.33 -19.48 9.08
N ARG A 303 -6.52 -19.06 8.08
CA ARG A 303 -6.72 -17.78 7.39
C ARG A 303 -8.06 -17.79 6.65
N GLN A 304 -8.92 -16.82 6.96
CA GLN A 304 -10.22 -16.62 6.35
C GLN A 304 -10.47 -15.12 6.14
N VAL A 305 -11.43 -14.82 5.28
CA VAL A 305 -11.97 -13.46 5.09
C VAL A 305 -13.31 -13.39 5.82
N TYR A 306 -13.47 -12.40 6.68
CA TYR A 306 -14.69 -12.15 7.44
C TYR A 306 -15.33 -10.84 6.98
N VAL A 307 -16.62 -10.68 7.22
CA VAL A 307 -17.36 -9.43 6.99
C VAL A 307 -18.00 -8.99 8.29
N ALA A 308 -17.83 -7.72 8.64
CA ALA A 308 -18.49 -7.10 9.79
C ALA A 308 -19.45 -6.00 9.33
N ASP A 309 -20.61 -5.94 9.96
CA ASP A 309 -21.56 -4.83 9.84
C ASP A 309 -21.22 -3.76 10.87
N ILE A 310 -21.15 -2.52 10.40
CA ILE A 310 -20.82 -1.33 11.21
C ILE A 310 -21.87 -0.23 11.08
N ALA A 311 -23.00 -0.47 10.42
CA ALA A 311 -24.01 0.57 10.15
C ALA A 311 -24.49 1.24 11.45
N GLY A 312 -24.75 0.44 12.48
CA GLY A 312 -25.19 0.93 13.80
C GLY A 312 -24.13 1.68 14.61
N LEU A 313 -22.88 1.76 14.14
CA LEU A 313 -21.78 2.44 14.82
C LEU A 313 -21.53 3.86 14.29
N LEU A 314 -22.13 4.22 13.15
CA LEU A 314 -21.82 5.47 12.44
C LEU A 314 -22.54 6.72 12.99
N GLY A 315 -23.44 6.55 13.96
CA GLY A 315 -24.19 7.63 14.60
C GLY A 315 -25.49 7.95 13.90
#